data_AF-A0A9Q1EZF3-F1
#
_entry.id   AF-A0A9Q1EZF3-F1
#
_cell.length_a   1.000
_cell.length_b   1.000
_cell.length_c   1.000
_cell.angle_alpha   90.00
_cell.angle_beta   90.00
_cell.angle_gamma   90.00
#
_symmetry.space_group_name_H-M   'P 1'
#
loop_
_entity.id
_entity.type
_entity.pdbx_description
1 polymer ?
#
loop_
_entity_poly.entity_id
_entity_poly.type
_entity_poly.pdbx_seq_one_letter_code
_entity_poly.pdbx_strand_id
1 'polypeptide(L)'
;MNPEEQTVTWLISLGVLNSPKKNIADPEEFLKTSLKDGVVLCKLMDRLLPGSVQKYCQEPRSEPDCLANIREFLKGCTSLKIEGFEPEDLYTGENFGQILNTLLAVNFATQVGGDDLAVYGCLPDASCVCTRPWKCCT
;
A
#
# COMPACT_ATOMS: atom_id res chain seq x y z
N MET A 1 10.17 -3.26 -15.22
CA MET A 1 9.49 -3.99 -14.14
C MET A 1 8.08 -3.44 -14.07
N ASN A 2 7.06 -4.29 -14.03
CA ASN A 2 5.68 -3.82 -14.06
C ASN A 2 5.32 -3.20 -12.69
N PRO A 3 4.58 -2.08 -12.66
CA PRO A 3 4.24 -1.38 -11.41
C PRO A 3 3.45 -2.26 -10.43
N GLU A 4 2.63 -3.18 -10.94
CA GLU A 4 1.87 -4.16 -10.17
C GLU A 4 2.81 -5.14 -9.44
N GLU A 5 3.77 -5.72 -10.15
CA GLU A 5 4.75 -6.64 -9.57
C GLU A 5 5.64 -5.95 -8.51
N GLN A 6 6.01 -4.69 -8.77
CA GLN A 6 6.73 -3.88 -7.79
C GLN A 6 5.91 -3.69 -6.52
N THR A 7 4.62 -3.38 -6.67
CA THR A 7 3.70 -3.18 -5.55
C THR A 7 3.52 -4.48 -4.76
N VAL A 8 3.33 -5.61 -5.42
CA VAL A 8 3.25 -6.93 -4.76
C VAL A 8 4.51 -7.20 -3.95
N THR A 9 5.68 -7.04 -4.57
CA THR A 9 6.97 -7.29 -3.92
C THR A 9 7.17 -6.39 -2.70
N TRP A 10 6.80 -5.12 -2.83
CA TRP A 10 6.86 -4.15 -1.74
C TRP A 10 5.96 -4.52 -0.57
N LEU A 11 4.70 -4.88 -0.82
CA LEU A 11 3.75 -5.29 0.21
C LEU A 11 4.21 -6.56 0.96
N ILE A 12 4.78 -7.54 0.24
CA ILE A 12 5.37 -8.75 0.84
C ILE A 12 6.58 -8.39 1.70
N SER A 13 7.46 -7.51 1.20
CA SER A 13 8.66 -7.08 1.93
C SER A 13 8.34 -6.33 3.23
N LEU A 14 7.21 -5.61 3.27
CA LEU A 14 6.71 -4.97 4.49
C LEU A 14 6.04 -5.95 5.47
N GLY A 15 5.78 -7.19 5.04
CA GLY A 15 5.12 -8.22 5.83
C GLY A 15 3.61 -8.04 5.98
N VAL A 16 2.99 -7.19 5.15
CA VAL A 16 1.54 -6.92 5.20
C VAL A 16 0.74 -7.80 4.26
N LEU A 17 1.40 -8.31 3.21
CA LEU A 17 0.84 -9.24 2.24
C LEU A 17 1.59 -10.57 2.30
N ASN A 18 0.85 -11.67 2.17
CA ASN A 18 1.44 -13.00 2.15
C ASN A 18 2.14 -13.24 0.81
N SER A 19 3.32 -13.87 0.86
CA SER A 19 3.99 -14.32 -0.36
C SER A 19 3.12 -15.34 -1.10
N PRO A 20 2.87 -15.17 -2.41
CA PRO A 20 2.07 -16.10 -3.19
C PRO A 20 2.73 -17.49 -3.20
N LYS A 21 1.93 -18.54 -2.98
CA LYS A 21 2.44 -19.94 -3.00
C LYS A 21 2.77 -20.46 -4.40
N LYS A 22 2.26 -19.79 -5.44
CA LYS A 22 2.42 -20.13 -6.85
C LYS A 22 2.83 -18.88 -7.62
N ASN A 23 3.36 -19.06 -8.83
CA ASN A 23 3.65 -17.96 -9.73
C ASN A 23 2.36 -17.14 -9.97
N ILE A 24 2.44 -15.82 -9.82
CA ILE A 24 1.31 -14.93 -10.05
C ILE A 24 1.17 -14.73 -11.56
N ALA A 25 0.13 -15.33 -12.15
CA ALA A 25 -0.15 -15.17 -13.57
C ALA A 25 -0.61 -13.75 -13.92
N ASP A 26 -1.34 -13.11 -13.00
CA ASP A 26 -1.89 -11.77 -13.18
C ASP A 26 -1.74 -10.95 -11.89
N PRO A 27 -0.76 -10.03 -11.81
CA PRO A 27 -0.46 -9.30 -10.58
C PRO A 27 -1.53 -8.27 -10.23
N GLU A 28 -2.23 -7.73 -11.23
CA GLU A 28 -3.35 -6.81 -11.02
C GLU A 28 -4.49 -7.50 -10.29
N GLU A 29 -4.99 -8.64 -10.82
CA GLU A 29 -6.09 -9.38 -10.21
C GLU A 29 -5.72 -9.90 -8.80
N PHE A 30 -4.46 -10.29 -8.61
CA PHE A 30 -3.95 -10.67 -7.31
C PHE A 30 -3.99 -9.52 -6.30
N LEU A 31 -3.56 -8.32 -6.70
CA LEU A 31 -3.62 -7.13 -5.86
C LEU A 31 -5.07 -6.74 -5.56
N LYS A 32 -5.95 -6.68 -6.57
CA LYS A 32 -7.38 -6.39 -6.36
C LYS A 32 -7.97 -7.31 -5.30
N THR A 33 -7.80 -8.62 -5.48
CA THR A 33 -8.33 -9.62 -4.54
C THR A 33 -7.73 -9.47 -3.14
N SER A 34 -6.42 -9.22 -3.06
CA SER A 34 -5.72 -9.14 -1.77
C SER A 34 -6.02 -7.85 -1.00
N LEU A 35 -6.31 -6.75 -1.71
CA LEU A 35 -6.53 -5.43 -1.14
C LEU A 35 -8.02 -5.13 -0.92
N LYS A 36 -8.92 -5.89 -1.56
CA LYS A 36 -10.39 -5.71 -1.51
C LYS A 36 -10.97 -5.62 -0.10
N ASP A 37 -10.46 -6.41 0.84
CA ASP A 37 -10.92 -6.41 2.23
C ASP A 37 -10.43 -5.17 3.04
N GLY A 38 -9.51 -4.38 2.48
CA GLY A 38 -8.91 -3.21 3.11
C GLY A 38 -7.94 -3.52 4.26
N VAL A 39 -7.92 -4.75 4.77
CA VAL A 39 -7.07 -5.19 5.89
C VAL A 39 -5.59 -5.00 5.58
N VAL A 40 -5.15 -5.40 4.38
CA VAL A 40 -3.76 -5.27 3.94
C VAL A 40 -3.38 -3.79 3.84
N LEU A 41 -4.29 -2.93 3.37
CA LEU A 41 -4.09 -1.49 3.28
C LEU A 41 -3.98 -0.84 4.66
N CYS A 42 -4.84 -1.21 5.61
CA CYS A 42 -4.74 -0.72 6.99
C CYS A 42 -3.43 -1.12 7.64
N LYS A 43 -3.03 -2.39 7.49
CA LYS A 43 -1.72 -2.89 7.95
C LYS A 43 -0.58 -2.13 7.30
N LEU A 44 -0.65 -1.88 5.99
CA LEU A 44 0.34 -1.09 5.27
C LEU A 44 0.50 0.28 5.92
N MET A 45 -0.59 1.00 6.11
CA MET A 45 -0.54 2.35 6.70
C MET A 45 -0.01 2.33 8.13
N ASP A 46 -0.42 1.38 8.97
CA ASP A 46 0.10 1.23 10.34
C ASP A 46 1.63 0.96 10.36
N ARG A 47 2.15 0.24 9.37
CA ARG A 47 3.60 -0.03 9.23
C ARG A 47 4.39 1.18 8.75
N LEU A 48 3.76 2.06 8.00
CA LEU A 48 4.39 3.26 7.42
C LEU A 48 4.30 4.44 8.39
N LEU A 49 3.12 4.62 9.01
CA LEU A 49 2.78 5.66 9.96
C LEU A 49 2.06 5.03 11.16
N PRO A 50 2.81 4.61 12.20
CA PRO A 50 2.20 4.03 13.38
C PRO A 50 1.26 5.05 14.04
N GLY A 51 0.01 4.66 14.25
CA GLY A 51 -1.04 5.51 14.81
C GLY A 51 -1.92 6.24 13.78
N SER A 52 -1.62 6.15 12.48
CA SER A 52 -2.53 6.68 11.44
C SER A 52 -3.82 5.90 11.30
N VAL A 53 -3.79 4.58 11.54
CA VAL A 53 -4.98 3.74 11.58
C VAL A 53 -5.24 3.34 13.03
N GLN A 54 -6.29 3.89 13.63
CA GLN A 54 -6.61 3.61 15.03
C GLN A 54 -7.28 2.24 15.21
N LYS A 55 -8.23 1.91 14.33
CA LYS A 55 -9.01 0.67 14.44
C LYS A 55 -9.58 0.28 13.09
N TYR A 56 -9.27 -0.93 12.64
CA TYR A 56 -9.82 -1.54 11.43
C TYR A 56 -10.34 -2.95 11.73
N CYS A 57 -11.28 -3.44 10.92
CA CYS A 57 -11.86 -4.76 11.03
C CYS A 57 -10.87 -5.79 10.43
N GLN A 58 -10.33 -6.70 11.24
CA GLN A 58 -9.36 -7.69 10.76
C GLN A 58 -9.98 -8.81 9.92
N GLU A 59 -11.27 -9.07 10.14
CA GLU A 59 -12.04 -10.10 9.45
C GLU A 59 -13.36 -9.49 8.94
N PRO A 60 -13.30 -8.58 7.95
CA PRO A 60 -14.50 -7.99 7.38
C PRO A 60 -15.34 -9.09 6.71
N ARG A 61 -16.61 -9.18 7.09
CA ARG A 61 -17.57 -10.15 6.52
C ARG A 61 -18.64 -9.51 5.65
N SER A 62 -18.70 -8.18 5.68
CA SER A 62 -19.71 -7.38 5.01
C SER A 62 -19.02 -6.30 4.20
N GLU A 63 -19.62 -5.93 3.06
CA GLU A 63 -19.20 -4.78 2.26
C GLU A 63 -18.89 -3.51 3.07
N PRO A 64 -19.75 -3.04 4.02
CA PRO A 64 -19.44 -1.85 4.81
C PRO A 64 -18.19 -2.00 5.67
N ASP A 65 -17.84 -3.21 6.13
CA ASP A 65 -16.60 -3.46 6.88
C ASP A 65 -15.37 -3.33 5.97
N CYS A 66 -15.42 -3.91 4.76
CA CYS A 66 -14.36 -3.77 3.75
C CYS A 66 -14.15 -2.28 3.39
N LEU A 67 -15.23 -1.56 3.08
CA LEU A 67 -15.17 -0.14 2.74
C LEU A 67 -14.67 0.73 3.91
N ALA A 68 -15.07 0.41 5.14
CA ALA A 68 -14.58 1.12 6.34
C ALA A 68 -13.06 0.96 6.49
N ASN A 69 -12.53 -0.24 6.28
CA ASN A 69 -11.08 -0.48 6.29
C ASN A 69 -10.36 0.35 5.22
N ILE A 70 -10.86 0.35 3.99
CA ILE A 70 -10.26 1.12 2.89
C ILE A 70 -10.26 2.62 3.22
N ARG A 71 -11.35 3.14 3.80
CA ARG A 71 -11.44 4.54 4.25
C ARG A 71 -10.40 4.90 5.31
N GLU A 72 -10.08 4.00 6.23
CA GLU A 72 -9.02 4.23 7.22
C GLU A 72 -7.65 4.36 6.56
N PHE A 73 -7.36 3.55 5.53
CA PHE A 73 -6.14 3.72 4.75
C PHE A 73 -6.08 5.09 4.06
N LEU A 74 -7.17 5.54 3.44
CA LEU A 74 -7.24 6.83 2.74
C LEU A 74 -7.02 8.02 3.69
N LYS A 75 -7.46 7.94 4.96
CA LYS A 75 -7.15 8.95 5.99
C LYS A 75 -5.65 9.06 6.24
N GLY A 76 -4.94 7.93 6.27
CA GLY A 76 -3.48 7.90 6.37
C GLY A 76 -2.80 8.51 5.14
N CYS A 77 -3.28 8.21 3.93
CA CYS A 77 -2.79 8.84 2.69
C CYS A 77 -2.95 10.37 2.72
N THR A 78 -4.04 10.87 3.29
CA THR A 78 -4.28 12.31 3.44
C THR A 78 -3.22 12.96 4.35
N SER A 79 -2.77 12.25 5.39
CA SER A 79 -1.69 12.71 6.28
C SER A 79 -0.33 12.77 5.57
N LEU A 80 -0.12 11.88 4.58
CA LEU A 80 1.03 11.89 3.68
C LEU A 80 0.89 12.87 2.50
N LYS A 81 -0.23 13.60 2.40
CA LYS A 81 -0.57 14.48 1.26
C LYS A 81 -0.58 13.74 -0.09
N ILE A 82 -1.01 12.48 -0.07
CA ILE A 82 -1.15 11.65 -1.26
C ILE A 82 -2.61 11.66 -1.70
N GLU A 83 -2.83 11.80 -3.00
CA GLU A 83 -4.16 11.69 -3.58
C GLU A 83 -4.68 10.26 -3.42
N GLY A 84 -5.84 10.13 -2.77
CA GLY A 84 -6.50 8.85 -2.57
C GLY A 84 -7.34 8.42 -3.77
N PHE A 85 -8.06 7.32 -3.60
CA PHE A 85 -9.03 6.78 -4.54
C PHE A 85 -10.38 6.56 -3.85
N GLU A 86 -11.42 6.21 -4.62
CA GLU A 86 -12.73 5.90 -4.05
C GLU A 86 -12.76 4.46 -3.50
N PRO A 87 -13.22 4.23 -2.26
CA PRO A 87 -13.19 2.88 -1.67
C PRO A 87 -14.02 1.86 -2.46
N GLU A 88 -15.03 2.35 -3.17
CA GLU A 88 -15.89 1.56 -4.07
C GLU A 88 -15.10 1.01 -5.26
N ASP A 89 -14.23 1.81 -5.89
CA ASP A 89 -13.40 1.39 -7.03
C ASP A 89 -12.56 0.16 -6.70
N LEU A 90 -11.92 0.15 -5.53
CA LEU A 90 -11.13 -1.02 -5.09
C LEU A 90 -12.02 -2.24 -4.80
N TYR A 91 -13.22 -2.02 -4.25
CA TYR A 91 -14.12 -3.10 -3.89
C TYR A 91 -14.78 -3.75 -5.11
N THR A 92 -15.20 -2.95 -6.09
CA THR A 92 -15.75 -3.41 -7.38
C THR A 92 -14.67 -3.87 -8.34
N GLY A 93 -13.41 -3.46 -8.11
CA GLY A 93 -12.27 -3.77 -8.97
C GLY A 93 -12.16 -2.85 -10.19
N GLU A 94 -12.81 -1.69 -10.12
CA GLU A 94 -12.79 -0.65 -11.14
C GLU A 94 -11.64 0.34 -10.89
N ASN A 95 -11.27 1.09 -11.92
CA ASN A 95 -10.28 2.17 -11.84
C ASN A 95 -8.95 1.79 -11.14
N PHE A 96 -8.51 0.53 -11.29
CA PHE A 96 -7.35 0.00 -10.57
C PHE A 96 -6.05 0.78 -10.80
N GLY A 97 -5.92 1.45 -11.95
CA GLY A 97 -4.80 2.36 -12.22
C GLY A 97 -4.64 3.46 -11.16
N GLN A 98 -5.74 4.03 -10.65
CA GLN A 98 -5.68 5.05 -9.58
C GLN A 98 -5.27 4.44 -8.24
N ILE A 99 -5.75 3.24 -7.92
CA ILE A 99 -5.36 2.50 -6.72
C ILE A 99 -3.86 2.23 -6.75
N LEU A 100 -3.36 1.71 -7.88
CA LEU A 100 -1.95 1.40 -8.06
C LEU A 100 -1.08 2.66 -7.94
N ASN A 101 -1.47 3.76 -8.60
CA ASN A 101 -0.79 5.05 -8.49
C ASN A 101 -0.74 5.55 -7.04
N THR A 102 -1.82 5.39 -6.28
CA THR A 102 -1.86 5.75 -4.85
C THR A 102 -0.84 4.93 -4.06
N LEU A 103 -0.79 3.60 -4.25
CA LEU A 103 0.16 2.73 -3.57
C LEU A 103 1.62 3.05 -3.93
N LEU A 104 1.90 3.35 -5.19
CA LEU A 104 3.22 3.78 -5.64
C LEU A 104 3.62 5.13 -5.02
N ALA A 105 2.69 6.08 -4.94
CA ALA A 105 2.93 7.36 -4.29
C ALA A 105 3.21 7.19 -2.79
N VAL A 106 2.50 6.27 -2.11
CA VAL A 106 2.76 5.92 -0.70
C VAL A 106 4.14 5.28 -0.56
N ASN A 107 4.48 4.33 -1.43
CA ASN A 107 5.81 3.72 -1.44
C ASN A 107 6.90 4.79 -1.64
N PHE A 108 6.71 5.73 -2.56
CA PHE A 108 7.68 6.80 -2.81
C PHE A 108 7.80 7.75 -1.61
N ALA A 109 6.69 8.29 -1.12
CA ALA A 109 6.68 9.22 0.02
C ALA A 109 7.35 8.63 1.26
N THR A 110 7.24 7.31 1.44
CA THR A 110 7.77 6.60 2.61
C THR A 110 9.18 6.06 2.41
N GLN A 111 9.72 6.05 1.18
CA GLN A 111 11.14 5.83 0.90
C GLN A 111 11.97 7.09 1.13
N VAL A 112 11.35 8.28 0.97
CA VAL A 112 11.96 9.60 1.20
C VAL A 112 11.82 10.06 2.67
N GLY A 113 11.20 9.24 3.52
CA GLY A 113 10.88 9.56 4.91
C GLY A 113 12.04 9.42 5.91
N GLY A 114 13.06 10.24 5.75
CA GLY A 114 14.12 10.48 6.73
C GLY A 114 14.84 11.78 6.38
N ASP A 115 14.21 12.90 6.74
CA ASP A 115 14.60 14.29 6.51
C ASP A 115 14.27 14.91 5.13
N ASP A 116 13.55 16.02 5.22
CA ASP A 116 13.22 17.01 4.19
C ASP A 116 12.04 16.73 3.23
N LEU A 117 10.91 17.33 3.60
CA LEU A 117 9.69 17.45 2.80
C LEU A 117 9.88 18.51 1.70
N ALA A 118 10.79 18.29 0.77
CA ALA A 118 10.85 18.97 -0.52
C ALA A 118 11.80 18.20 -1.43
N VAL A 119 11.32 17.82 -2.63
CA VAL A 119 12.05 17.82 -3.92
C VAL A 119 11.51 16.72 -4.84
N TYR A 120 10.67 17.19 -5.78
CA TYR A 120 10.60 16.83 -7.19
C TYR A 120 10.51 15.39 -7.67
N GLY A 121 9.65 15.21 -8.68
CA GLY A 121 9.81 14.14 -9.65
C GLY A 121 11.23 14.09 -10.20
N CYS A 122 11.81 12.89 -10.16
CA CYS A 122 12.92 12.45 -11.01
C CYS A 122 13.10 10.93 -10.80
N LEU A 123 12.54 10.12 -11.70
CA LEU A 123 13.24 8.92 -12.18
C LEU A 123 14.06 9.40 -13.40
N PRO A 124 15.32 8.97 -13.59
CA PRO A 124 15.62 7.55 -13.79
C PRO A 124 16.95 7.09 -13.17
N ASP A 125 17.00 5.80 -12.85
CA ASP A 125 18.23 5.04 -12.57
C ASP A 125 19.04 5.47 -11.34
N ALA A 126 18.70 4.90 -10.18
CA ALA A 126 19.64 4.79 -9.07
C ALA A 126 19.33 3.53 -8.27
N SER A 127 20.34 2.66 -8.19
CA SER A 127 20.39 1.48 -7.33
C SER A 127 19.93 1.83 -5.91
N CYS A 128 18.72 1.42 -5.52
CA CYS A 128 18.20 1.70 -4.18
C CYS A 128 18.89 0.81 -3.15
N VAL A 129 19.83 1.42 -2.42
CA VAL A 129 20.33 0.93 -1.13
C VAL A 129 19.15 0.81 -0.15
N CYS A 130 19.12 -0.31 0.56
CA CYS A 130 18.10 -0.68 1.53
C CYS A 130 17.92 0.40 2.63
N THR A 131 16.78 1.09 2.64
CA THR A 131 16.40 2.04 3.72
C THR A 131 15.39 1.49 4.72
N ARG A 132 14.95 0.24 4.59
CA ARG A 132 14.09 -0.40 5.62
C ARG A 132 14.82 -1.56 6.29
N PRO A 133 15.48 -1.31 7.45
CA PRO A 133 16.04 -2.37 8.25
C PRO A 133 14.87 -3.13 8.87
N TRP A 134 14.72 -4.42 8.57
CA TRP A 134 13.97 -5.30 9.46
C TRP A 134 14.72 -5.42 10.78
N LYS A 135 14.59 -4.38 11.62
CA LYS A 135 15.11 -4.29 12.98
C LYS A 135 16.65 -4.39 13.04
N CYS A 136 17.24 -3.60 13.94
CA CYS A 136 18.50 -4.01 14.53
C CYS A 136 18.31 -5.43 15.07
N CYS A 137 18.85 -6.45 14.41
CA CYS A 137 19.12 -7.71 15.08
C CYS A 137 20.04 -7.36 16.27
N THR A 138 19.53 -7.67 17.47
CA THR A 138 20.16 -7.46 18.77
C THR A 138 21.56 -8.09 18.84
#